data_AF-A0A433VS08-F1
#
_entry.id   AF-A0A433VS08-F1
#
_cell.length_a   1.000
_cell.length_b   1.000
_cell.length_c   1.000
_cell.angle_alpha   90.00
_cell.angle_beta   90.00
_cell.angle_gamma   90.00
#
_symmetry.space_group_name_H-M   'P 1'
#
loop_
_entity.id
_entity.type
_entity.pdbx_description
1 polymer ?
#
loop_
_entity_poly.entity_id
_entity_poly.type
_entity_poly.pdbx_seq_one_letter_code
_entity_poly.pdbx_strand_id
1 'polypeptide(L)'
;MKFDWCEYFRLAQELANVNSASSDELASNYKPQISEAKLRSCISRAYYSAFCISRNYLRDVLHDPRLLKARTGDVNEHQYVADEFIYNNAKNKKLIQIGNDLRRLREYRNKSDYDDNTIFM
;
A
#
# COMPACT_ATOMS: atom_id res chain seq x y z
N MET A 1 17.29 -2.28 -15.02
CA MET A 1 15.83 -2.09 -15.17
C MET A 1 15.30 -1.45 -13.89
N LYS A 2 14.49 -0.38 -13.96
CA LYS A 2 13.84 0.20 -12.78
C LYS A 2 12.48 -0.51 -12.62
N PHE A 3 12.21 -1.06 -11.44
CA PHE A 3 10.92 -1.70 -11.16
C PHE A 3 9.81 -0.64 -11.14
N ASP A 4 8.72 -0.86 -11.89
CA ASP A 4 7.55 0.02 -11.88
C ASP A 4 6.61 -0.36 -10.74
N TRP A 5 6.61 0.43 -9.67
CA TRP A 5 5.73 0.21 -8.53
C TRP A 5 4.25 0.38 -8.89
N CYS A 6 3.90 1.08 -9.98
CA CYS A 6 2.52 1.18 -10.45
C CYS A 6 2.01 -0.16 -10.98
N GLU A 7 2.86 -1.00 -11.60
CA GLU A 7 2.48 -2.36 -11.98
C GLU A 7 2.09 -3.20 -10.75
N TYR A 8 2.77 -2.98 -9.62
CA TYR A 8 2.44 -3.68 -8.38
C TYR A 8 1.09 -3.25 -7.79
N PHE A 9 0.68 -1.99 -8.01
CA PHE A 9 -0.69 -1.55 -7.69
C PHE A 9 -1.73 -2.19 -8.60
N ARG A 10 -1.48 -2.27 -9.92
CA ARG A 10 -2.39 -2.92 -10.86
C ARG A 10 -2.60 -4.39 -10.48
N LEU A 11 -1.52 -5.10 -10.15
CA LEU A 11 -1.60 -6.48 -9.66
C LEU A 11 -2.45 -6.59 -8.38
N ALA A 12 -2.34 -5.62 -7.46
CA ALA A 12 -3.19 -5.59 -6.28
C ALA A 12 -4.67 -5.46 -6.66
N GLN A 13 -5.01 -4.62 -7.63
CA GLN A 13 -6.38 -4.43 -8.11
C GLN A 13 -6.93 -5.69 -8.79
N GLU A 14 -6.11 -6.38 -9.58
CA GLU A 14 -6.45 -7.66 -10.21
C GLU A 14 -6.75 -8.73 -9.16
N LEU A 15 -5.91 -8.86 -8.14
CA LEU A 15 -6.11 -9.82 -7.05
C LEU A 15 -7.35 -9.50 -6.19
N ALA A 16 -7.70 -8.22 -6.07
CA ALA A 16 -8.91 -7.76 -5.42
C ALA A 16 -10.18 -7.90 -6.29
N ASN A 17 -10.09 -8.48 -7.50
CA ASN A 17 -11.17 -8.62 -8.47
C ASN A 17 -11.91 -7.28 -8.79
N VAL A 18 -11.23 -6.13 -8.67
CA VAL A 18 -11.88 -4.81 -8.89
C VAL A 18 -12.36 -4.63 -10.35
N ASN A 19 -11.92 -5.49 -11.27
CA ASN A 19 -12.23 -5.44 -12.71
C ASN A 19 -12.99 -6.66 -13.26
N SER A 20 -13.44 -7.60 -12.41
CA SER A 20 -13.90 -8.93 -12.87
C SER A 20 -15.39 -9.21 -12.69
N ALA A 21 -16.21 -8.23 -12.33
CA ALA A 21 -17.66 -8.43 -12.34
C ALA A 21 -18.14 -8.49 -13.80
N SER A 22 -18.13 -9.69 -14.39
CA SER A 22 -18.94 -9.98 -15.57
C SER A 22 -20.41 -9.81 -15.19
N SER A 23 -21.17 -9.19 -16.09
CA SER A 23 -22.60 -8.87 -15.93
C SER A 23 -23.47 -10.08 -15.52
N ASP A 24 -23.00 -11.29 -15.80
CA ASP A 24 -23.68 -12.55 -15.52
C ASP A 24 -23.59 -13.01 -14.05
N GLU A 25 -22.57 -12.57 -13.28
CA GLU A 25 -22.48 -12.90 -11.85
C GLU A 25 -23.49 -12.12 -11.00
N LEU A 26 -23.94 -10.95 -11.49
CA LEU A 26 -24.93 -10.09 -10.84
C LEU A 26 -26.35 -10.70 -10.82
N ALA A 27 -26.61 -11.69 -11.68
CA ALA A 27 -27.89 -12.41 -11.74
C ALA A 27 -28.02 -13.53 -10.69
N SER A 28 -26.90 -13.92 -10.06
CA SER A 28 -26.89 -14.83 -8.93
C SER A 28 -26.66 -14.03 -7.65
N ASN A 29 -27.43 -14.27 -6.59
CA ASN A 29 -27.15 -13.72 -5.24
C ASN A 29 -25.84 -14.29 -4.63
N TYR A 30 -24.90 -14.74 -5.46
CA TYR A 30 -23.64 -15.35 -5.09
C TYR A 30 -22.54 -14.29 -5.17
N LYS A 31 -22.17 -13.73 -4.02
CA LYS A 31 -21.00 -12.84 -3.91
C LYS A 31 -19.75 -13.69 -4.16
N PRO A 32 -18.93 -13.42 -5.19
CA PRO A 32 -17.72 -14.20 -5.44
C PRO A 32 -16.83 -14.15 -4.20
N GLN A 33 -16.58 -15.31 -3.59
CA GLN A 33 -15.72 -15.40 -2.42
C GLN A 33 -14.26 -15.27 -2.90
N ILE A 34 -13.67 -14.09 -2.73
CA ILE A 34 -12.21 -13.94 -2.92
C ILE A 34 -11.51 -14.84 -1.91
N SER A 35 -10.55 -15.64 -2.38
CA SER A 35 -9.74 -16.48 -1.49
C SER A 35 -8.88 -15.62 -0.57
N GLU A 36 -8.71 -16.06 0.67
CA GLU A 36 -7.88 -15.37 1.67
C GLU A 36 -6.46 -15.07 1.15
N ALA A 37 -5.85 -16.01 0.42
CA ALA A 37 -4.55 -15.82 -0.20
C ALA A 37 -4.52 -14.63 -1.18
N LYS A 38 -5.60 -14.42 -1.95
CA LYS A 38 -5.74 -13.26 -2.85
C LYS A 38 -5.91 -11.96 -2.06
N LEU A 39 -6.72 -11.96 -0.99
CA LEU A 39 -6.90 -10.77 -0.11
C LEU A 39 -5.59 -10.37 0.56
N ARG A 40 -4.90 -11.31 1.20
CA ARG A 40 -3.61 -11.05 1.85
C ARG A 40 -2.59 -10.52 0.83
N SER A 41 -2.54 -11.16 -0.33
CA SER A 41 -1.64 -10.78 -1.41
C SER A 41 -1.94 -9.37 -1.94
N CYS A 42 -3.21 -9.03 -2.18
CA CYS A 42 -3.58 -7.73 -2.73
C CYS A 42 -3.26 -6.59 -1.77
N ILE A 43 -3.53 -6.75 -0.47
CA ILE A 43 -3.21 -5.76 0.56
C ILE A 43 -1.69 -5.52 0.63
N SER A 44 -0.90 -6.60 0.66
CA SER A 44 0.55 -6.49 0.71
C SER A 44 1.12 -5.76 -0.51
N ARG A 45 0.60 -6.07 -1.71
CA ARG A 45 1.00 -5.43 -2.98
C ARG A 45 0.59 -3.96 -3.06
N ALA A 46 -0.63 -3.63 -2.64
CA ALA A 46 -1.11 -2.26 -2.56
C ALA A 46 -0.25 -1.43 -1.60
N TYR A 47 0.09 -1.98 -0.43
CA TYR A 47 0.97 -1.32 0.53
C TYR A 47 2.36 -1.04 -0.04
N TYR A 48 3.05 -2.06 -0.56
CA TYR A 48 4.42 -1.89 -1.05
C TYR A 48 4.49 -0.96 -2.25
N SER A 49 3.48 -0.98 -3.12
CA SER A 49 3.36 -0.02 -4.21
C SER A 49 3.27 1.41 -3.67
N ALA A 50 2.29 1.70 -2.82
CA ALA A 50 2.09 3.04 -2.25
C ALA A 50 3.33 3.52 -1.48
N PHE A 51 3.86 2.68 -0.59
CA PHE A 51 5.05 3.01 0.19
C PHE A 51 6.26 3.32 -0.70
N CYS A 52 6.54 2.50 -1.71
CA CYS A 52 7.73 2.70 -2.55
C CYS A 52 7.58 3.90 -3.47
N ILE A 53 6.38 4.18 -4.01
CA ILE A 53 6.10 5.39 -4.78
C ILE A 53 6.32 6.63 -3.89
N SER A 54 5.72 6.64 -2.70
CA SER A 54 5.85 7.74 -1.73
C SER A 54 7.30 7.97 -1.29
N ARG A 55 8.03 6.90 -0.96
CA ARG A 55 9.45 6.98 -0.62
C ARG A 55 10.27 7.53 -1.78
N ASN A 56 10.05 7.02 -2.99
CA ASN A 56 10.79 7.49 -4.16
C ASN A 56 10.47 8.96 -4.45
N TYR A 57 9.25 9.44 -4.20
CA TYR A 57 8.93 10.86 -4.29
C TYR A 57 9.73 11.69 -3.29
N LEU A 58 9.77 11.29 -2.02
CA LEU A 58 10.59 11.98 -1.01
C LEU A 58 12.08 12.00 -1.39
N ARG A 59 12.62 10.88 -1.88
CA ARG A 59 14.03 10.74 -2.26
C ARG A 59 14.38 11.48 -3.56
N ASP A 60 13.62 11.24 -4.62
CA ASP A 60 13.97 11.64 -5.99
C ASP A 60 13.45 13.04 -6.34
N VAL A 61 12.35 13.49 -5.72
CA VAL A 61 11.69 14.78 -6.03
C VAL A 61 11.91 15.80 -4.92
N LEU A 62 11.73 15.41 -3.66
CA LEU A 62 11.97 16.31 -2.52
C LEU A 62 13.41 16.26 -2.00
N HIS A 63 14.25 15.38 -2.57
CA HIS A 63 15.67 15.23 -2.21
C HIS A 63 15.92 15.02 -0.72
N ASP A 64 15.05 14.25 -0.06
CA ASP A 64 15.18 13.94 1.36
C ASP A 64 16.52 13.23 1.65
N PRO A 65 17.45 13.86 2.39
CA PRO A 65 18.79 13.34 2.61
C PRO A 65 18.82 12.05 3.43
N ARG A 66 17.78 11.78 4.24
CA ARG A 66 17.68 10.54 5.03
C ARG A 66 17.41 9.32 4.17
N LEU A 67 16.86 9.50 2.97
CA LEU A 67 16.55 8.44 2.01
C LEU A 67 17.61 8.27 0.90
N LEU A 68 18.65 9.10 0.89
CA LEU A 68 19.75 9.03 -0.09
C LEU A 68 20.80 7.97 0.27
N LYS A 69 20.96 7.63 1.55
CA LYS A 69 21.91 6.60 2.00
C LYS A 69 21.25 5.22 1.97
N ALA A 70 21.98 4.22 1.49
CA ALA A 70 21.53 2.83 1.52
C ALA A 70 21.27 2.42 2.98
N ARG A 71 20.00 2.09 3.26
CA ARG A 71 19.44 1.52 4.51
C ARG A 71 20.44 1.47 5.67
N THR A 72 20.56 2.57 6.40
CA THR A 72 21.07 2.50 7.78
C THR A 72 20.05 1.71 8.58
N GLY A 73 20.44 0.55 9.10
CA GLY A 73 19.55 -0.39 9.79
C GLY A 73 18.79 0.16 10.99
N ASP A 74 19.11 1.39 11.41
CA ASP A 74 18.54 2.05 12.59
C ASP A 74 17.22 2.79 12.32
N VAL A 75 16.81 2.97 11.06
CA VAL A 75 15.59 3.74 10.72
C VAL A 75 14.46 2.81 10.30
N ASN A 76 13.34 2.87 11.01
CA ASN A 76 12.08 2.31 10.53
C ASN A 76 11.57 3.15 9.34
N GLU A 77 12.08 2.84 8.15
CA GLU A 77 11.83 3.53 6.88
C GLU A 77 10.31 3.66 6.60
N HIS A 78 9.53 2.65 6.99
CA HIS A 78 8.08 2.64 6.81
C HIS A 78 7.35 3.68 7.67
N GLN A 79 7.75 3.80 8.94
CA GLN A 79 7.22 4.82 9.84
C GLN A 79 7.68 6.21 9.38
N TYR A 80 8.96 6.33 9.06
CA TYR A 80 9.59 7.57 8.63
C TYR A 80 8.88 8.21 7.44
N VAL A 81 8.68 7.46 6.34
CA VAL A 81 8.05 7.98 5.13
C VAL A 81 6.65 8.52 5.43
N ALA A 82 5.84 7.82 6.22
CA ALA A 82 4.51 8.30 6.56
C ALA A 82 4.56 9.58 7.41
N ASP A 83 5.48 9.66 8.37
CA ASP A 83 5.65 10.80 9.27
C ASP A 83 6.09 12.06 8.52
N GLU A 84 6.97 11.93 7.53
CA GLU A 84 7.39 13.05 6.69
C GLU A 84 6.19 13.65 5.93
N PHE A 85 5.28 12.82 5.41
CA PHE A 85 4.05 13.30 4.75
C PHE A 85 3.07 13.98 5.73
N ILE A 86 2.99 13.52 6.97
CA ILE A 86 2.05 14.05 7.98
C ILE A 86 2.55 15.36 8.60
N TYR A 87 3.81 15.39 9.03
CA TYR A 87 4.31 16.42 9.93
C TYR A 87 5.11 17.52 9.21
N ASN A 88 5.87 17.18 8.17
CA ASN A 88 6.77 18.13 7.52
C ASN A 88 6.04 19.09 6.55
N ASN A 89 4.84 18.71 6.10
CA ASN A 89 3.98 19.54 5.23
C ASN A 89 2.59 19.78 5.84
N ALA A 90 2.53 20.10 7.15
CA ALA A 90 1.31 20.20 7.95
C ALA A 90 0.21 21.15 7.42
N LYS A 91 0.49 21.98 6.40
CA LYS A 91 -0.52 22.83 5.73
C LYS A 91 -1.15 22.17 4.50
N ASN A 92 -0.49 21.18 3.90
CA ASN A 92 -0.97 20.49 2.71
C ASN A 92 -1.80 19.26 3.09
N LYS A 93 -3.13 19.43 3.14
CA LYS A 93 -4.08 18.37 3.49
C LYS A 93 -3.94 17.10 2.64
N LYS A 94 -3.55 17.22 1.36
CA LYS A 94 -3.37 16.05 0.48
C LYS A 94 -2.15 15.22 0.89
N LEU A 95 -1.04 15.88 1.23
CA LEU A 95 0.16 15.19 1.71
C LEU A 95 -0.09 14.50 3.05
N ILE A 96 -0.80 15.18 3.96
CA ILE A 96 -1.21 14.60 5.24
C ILE A 96 -2.07 13.35 5.02
N GLN A 97 -3.02 13.41 4.08
CA GLN A 97 -3.86 12.26 3.74
C GLN A 97 -3.02 11.07 3.25
N ILE A 98 -2.03 11.31 2.37
CA ILE A 98 -1.10 10.27 1.90
C ILE A 98 -0.41 9.59 3.08
N GLY A 99 0.12 10.37 4.03
CA GLY A 99 0.79 9.80 5.20
C GLY A 99 -0.13 8.98 6.10
N ASN A 100 -1.37 9.44 6.30
CA ASN A 100 -2.39 8.68 7.05
C ASN A 100 -2.77 7.38 6.34
N ASP A 101 -2.96 7.41 5.02
CA ASP A 101 -3.27 6.23 4.21
C ASP A 101 -2.12 5.21 4.24
N LEU A 102 -0.86 5.68 4.23
CA LEU A 102 0.31 4.81 4.38
C LEU A 102 0.34 4.10 5.74
N ARG A 103 0.01 4.78 6.83
CA ARG A 103 -0.09 4.16 8.17
C ARG A 103 -1.19 3.09 8.18
N ARG A 104 -2.38 3.43 7.67
CA ARG A 104 -3.52 2.50 7.59
C ARG A 104 -3.20 1.26 6.75
N LEU A 105 -2.60 1.44 5.57
CA LEU A 105 -2.19 0.32 4.73
C LEU A 105 -1.12 -0.55 5.39
N ARG A 106 -0.19 0.04 6.14
CA ARG A 106 0.82 -0.72 6.92
C ARG A 106 0.17 -1.61 7.98
N GLU A 107 -0.82 -1.08 8.69
CA GLU A 107 -1.58 -1.84 9.68
C GLU A 107 -2.34 -3.01 9.03
N TYR A 108 -3.03 -2.75 7.91
CA TYR A 108 -3.72 -3.80 7.17
C TYR A 108 -2.77 -4.85 6.63
N ARG A 109 -1.61 -4.46 6.10
CA ARG A 109 -0.58 -5.40 5.69
C ARG A 109 -0.12 -6.25 6.88
N ASN A 110 0.22 -5.64 8.02
CA ASN A 110 0.70 -6.40 9.18
C ASN A 110 -0.31 -7.47 9.63
N LYS A 111 -1.61 -7.13 9.66
CA LYS A 111 -2.66 -8.12 9.95
C LYS A 111 -2.70 -9.20 8.87
N SER A 112 -2.69 -8.78 7.61
CA SER A 112 -2.75 -9.69 6.45
C SER A 112 -1.54 -10.61 6.32
N ASP A 113 -0.35 -10.21 6.78
CA ASP A 113 0.87 -10.99 6.62
C ASP A 113 1.11 -11.92 7.82
N TYR A 114 0.63 -11.59 9.03
CA TYR A 114 1.06 -12.27 10.27
C TYR A 114 -0.07 -12.75 11.19
N ASP A 115 -1.30 -12.30 11.01
CA ASP A 115 -2.40 -12.75 11.87
C ASP A 115 -3.15 -13.91 11.20
N ASP A 116 -2.96 -15.10 11.78
CA ASP A 116 -3.61 -16.35 11.37
C ASP A 116 -5.13 -16.34 11.66
N ASN A 117 -5.61 -15.43 12.51
CA ASN A 117 -7.02 -15.31 12.90
C ASN A 117 -7.74 -14.14 12.22
N THR A 118 -7.12 -13.46 11.26
CA THR A 118 -7.76 -12.35 10.55
C THR A 118 -8.95 -12.83 9.72
N ILE A 119 -10.17 -12.56 10.17
CA ILE A 119 -11.37 -12.72 9.35
C ILE A 119 -11.55 -11.46 8.51
N PHE A 120 -11.32 -11.56 7.21
CA PHE A 120 -11.73 -10.52 6.25
C PHE A 120 -13.25 -10.64 6.03
N MET A 121 -14.06 -10.01 6.90
CA MET A 121 -15.52 -9.88 6.70
C MET A 121 -15.87 -8.72 5.77
#